data_AF-A0A5J4KM39-F1
#
_entry.id   AF-A0A5J4KM39-F1
#
_cell.length_a   1.000
_cell.length_b   1.000
_cell.length_c   1.000
_cell.angle_alpha   90.00
_cell.angle_beta   90.00
_cell.angle_gamma   90.00
#
_symmetry.space_group_name_H-M   'P 1'
#
loop_
_entity.id
_entity.type
_entity.pdbx_description
1 polymer ?
#
loop_
_entity_poly.entity_id
_entity_poly.type
_entity_poly.pdbx_seq_one_letter_code
_entity_poly.pdbx_strand_id
1 'polypeptide(L)'
;MNLLGGGGNPQAYCTVEGQQLPSHSFDSTGEVLNVDKIHIGNSWLEQDMGFALSETATLWHFSIDTVTGSEAGFERTHQGSNFTSMATGTR
;
A
#
# COMPACT_ATOMS: atom_id res chain seq x y z
N MET A 1 2.17 -4.67 5.70
CA MET A 1 1.86 -3.62 6.69
C MET A 1 0.41 -3.78 7.14
N ASN A 2 0.12 -3.91 8.45
CA ASN A 2 -1.25 -4.09 8.99
C ASN A 2 -1.57 -3.10 10.14
N LEU A 3 -0.75 -2.06 10.34
CA LEU A 3 -0.86 -1.18 11.51
C LEU A 3 -1.65 0.11 11.25
N LEU A 4 -2.05 0.35 9.99
CA LEU A 4 -2.69 1.61 9.58
C LEU A 4 -4.21 1.50 9.46
N GLY A 5 -4.79 0.35 9.82
CA GLY A 5 -6.21 0.08 9.73
C GLY A 5 -6.74 0.23 8.30
N GLY A 6 -6.27 -0.63 7.39
CA GLY A 6 -6.75 -0.72 6.00
C GLY A 6 -8.17 -1.32 5.90
N GLY A 7 -8.45 -2.05 4.84
CA GLY A 7 -9.74 -2.70 4.61
C GLY A 7 -10.87 -1.75 4.22
N GLY A 8 -10.56 -0.76 3.39
CA GLY A 8 -11.50 0.26 2.90
C GLY A 8 -11.54 1.53 3.74
N ASN A 9 -10.64 1.68 4.72
CA ASN A 9 -10.58 2.87 5.56
C ASN A 9 -10.15 4.10 4.75
N PRO A 10 -11.01 5.13 4.61
CA PRO A 10 -10.69 6.31 3.81
C PRO A 10 -9.59 7.19 4.44
N GLN A 11 -9.21 6.95 5.70
CA GLN A 11 -8.16 7.70 6.40
C GLN A 11 -6.78 7.07 6.24
N ALA A 12 -6.70 5.79 5.84
CA ALA A 12 -5.45 5.07 5.59
C ALA A 12 -4.99 5.33 4.15
N TYR A 13 -3.73 5.77 3.97
CA TYR A 13 -3.24 6.21 2.68
C TYR A 13 -1.86 5.69 2.28
N CYS A 14 -1.60 5.77 0.97
CA CYS A 14 -0.29 5.65 0.34
C CYS A 14 -0.08 6.79 -0.66
N THR A 15 1.07 7.44 -0.62
CA THR A 15 1.48 8.48 -1.58
C THR A 15 2.93 8.25 -2.00
N VAL A 16 3.25 8.61 -3.25
CA VAL A 16 4.61 8.59 -3.78
C VAL A 16 5.05 10.03 -4.04
N GLU A 17 6.22 10.42 -3.52
CA GLU A 17 6.72 11.78 -3.68
C GLU A 17 6.92 12.10 -5.17
N GLY A 18 6.38 13.22 -5.63
CA GLY A 18 6.50 13.68 -7.02
C GLY A 18 5.63 12.94 -8.03
N GLN A 19 4.74 12.02 -7.61
CA GLN A 19 3.85 11.30 -8.52
C GLN A 19 2.38 11.34 -8.08
N GLN A 20 1.49 11.54 -9.05
CA GLN A 20 0.05 11.45 -8.82
C GLN A 20 -0.43 10.01 -9.05
N LEU A 21 -0.95 9.39 -8.00
CA LEU A 21 -1.49 8.04 -8.09
C LEU A 21 -2.96 8.04 -8.51
N PRO A 22 -3.45 7.00 -9.22
CA PRO A 22 -4.87 6.84 -9.52
C PRO A 22 -5.73 6.72 -8.25
N SER A 23 -5.15 6.19 -7.17
CA SER A 23 -5.76 6.08 -5.86
C SER A 23 -4.70 6.26 -4.79
N HIS A 24 -5.07 6.97 -3.72
CA HIS A 24 -4.24 7.10 -2.52
C HIS A 24 -4.66 6.14 -1.42
N SER A 25 -5.63 5.25 -1.65
CA SER A 25 -6.05 4.28 -0.65
C SER A 25 -4.90 3.35 -0.28
N PHE A 26 -4.75 3.08 1.00
CA PHE A 26 -3.76 2.14 1.51
C PHE A 26 -3.94 0.70 0.98
N ASP A 27 -5.17 0.34 0.57
CA ASP A 27 -5.51 -1.00 0.07
C ASP A 27 -5.55 -1.05 -1.46
N SER A 28 -5.17 0.05 -2.12
CA SER A 28 -5.10 0.07 -3.58
C SER A 28 -4.08 -0.94 -4.09
N THR A 29 -4.31 -1.40 -5.32
CA THR A 29 -3.39 -2.27 -6.05
C THR A 29 -2.79 -1.48 -7.19
N GLY A 30 -1.47 -1.54 -7.35
CA GLY A 30 -0.80 -0.78 -8.38
C GLY A 30 0.68 -1.07 -8.53
N GLU A 31 1.19 -0.63 -9.67
CA GLU A 31 2.60 -0.55 -10.01
C GLU A 31 2.94 0.92 -10.25
N VAL A 32 4.00 1.40 -9.60
CA VAL A 32 4.49 2.76 -9.73
C VAL A 32 5.96 2.70 -10.11
N LEU A 33 6.31 3.25 -11.27
CA LEU A 33 7.69 3.26 -11.77
C LEU A 33 8.47 4.42 -11.15
N ASN A 34 9.80 4.32 -11.13
CA ASN A 34 10.70 5.41 -10.77
C ASN A 34 10.40 6.05 -9.40
N VAL A 35 10.22 5.22 -8.38
CA VAL A 35 9.92 5.65 -7.01
C VAL A 35 11.21 5.84 -6.24
N ASP A 36 11.35 7.00 -5.60
CA ASP A 36 12.45 7.29 -4.66
C ASP A 36 11.96 7.33 -3.21
N LYS A 37 10.73 7.83 -2.99
CA LYS A 37 10.15 7.98 -1.66
C LYS A 37 8.66 7.70 -1.64
N ILE A 38 8.24 7.05 -0.56
CA ILE A 38 6.86 6.61 -0.34
C ILE A 38 6.46 7.02 1.06
N HIS A 39 5.23 7.51 1.21
CA HIS A 39 4.60 7.71 2.50
C HIS A 39 3.38 6.82 2.62
N ILE A 40 3.27 6.14 3.77
CA ILE A 40 2.08 5.40 4.16
C ILE A 40 1.69 5.83 5.55
N GLY A 41 0.40 6.05 5.77
CA GLY A 41 -0.06 6.62 7.01
C GLY A 41 -1.54 6.46 7.25
N ASN A 42 -1.97 6.99 8.37
CA ASN A 42 -3.37 7.12 8.72
C ASN A 42 -3.59 8.49 9.37
N SER A 43 -4.40 9.31 8.73
CA SER A 43 -4.65 10.70 9.14
C SER A 43 -5.37 10.81 10.48
N TRP A 44 -6.25 9.86 10.80
CA TRP A 44 -6.94 9.82 12.10
C TRP A 44 -6.00 9.46 13.25
N LEU A 45 -5.04 8.57 13.01
CA LEU A 45 -4.03 8.19 14.00
C LEU A 45 -2.87 9.20 14.07
N GLU A 46 -2.87 10.22 13.21
CA GLU A 46 -1.77 11.18 13.04
C GLU A 46 -0.42 10.50 12.81
N GLN A 47 -0.44 9.37 12.09
CA GLN A 47 0.75 8.59 11.77
C GLN A 47 1.10 8.75 10.30
N ASP A 48 2.35 9.14 10.04
CA ASP A 48 2.95 9.18 8.72
C ASP A 48 4.32 8.50 8.77
N MET A 49 4.50 7.47 7.95
CA MET A 49 5.77 6.76 7.81
C MET A 49 6.32 7.00 6.41
N GLY A 50 7.42 7.74 6.34
CA GLY A 50 8.20 7.95 5.12
C GLY A 50 9.27 6.88 4.95
N PHE A 51 9.37 6.36 3.73
CA PHE A 51 10.40 5.43 3.28
C PHE A 51 11.16 6.09 2.14
N ALA A 52 12.48 6.18 2.27
CA ALA A 52 13.37 6.64 1.20
C ALA A 52 14.20 5.46 0.69
N LEU A 53 14.20 5.26 -0.62
CA LEU A 53 14.99 4.24 -1.28
C LEU A 53 16.36 4.80 -1.61
N SER A 54 17.41 4.01 -1.39
CA SER A 54 18.79 4.39 -1.76
C SER A 54 19.02 4.39 -3.28
N GLU A 55 18.17 3.67 -4.01
CA GLU A 55 18.16 3.59 -5.46
C GLU A 55 16.70 3.63 -5.94
N THR A 56 16.46 4.33 -7.04
CA THR A 56 15.14 4.41 -7.67
C THR A 56 14.66 3.01 -8.04
N ALA A 57 13.39 2.70 -7.73
CA ALA A 57 12.82 1.38 -7.94
C ALA A 57 11.40 1.42 -8.51
N THR A 58 10.94 0.28 -9.02
CA THR A 58 9.51 0.06 -9.26
C THR A 58 8.85 -0.39 -7.97
N LEU A 59 7.80 0.30 -7.53
CA LEU A 59 6.97 -0.07 -6.40
C LEU A 59 5.77 -0.88 -6.87
N TRP A 60 5.60 -2.09 -6.34
CA TRP A 60 4.34 -2.82 -6.40
C TRP A 60 3.64 -2.77 -5.05
N HIS A 61 2.34 -2.50 -5.05
CA HIS A 61 1.51 -2.54 -3.85
C HIS A 61 0.17 -3.20 -4.13
N PHE A 62 -0.38 -3.87 -3.12
CA PHE A 62 -1.69 -4.53 -3.19
C PHE A 62 -2.23 -4.90 -1.81
N SER A 63 -3.56 -4.99 -1.71
CA SER A 63 -4.25 -5.54 -0.53
C SER A 63 -3.97 -7.04 -0.39
N ILE A 64 -3.73 -7.48 0.85
CA ILE A 64 -3.73 -8.89 1.23
C ILE A 64 -5.06 -9.17 1.91
N ASP A 65 -5.91 -9.92 1.23
CA ASP A 65 -7.22 -10.32 1.75
C ASP A 65 -7.28 -11.83 1.98
N THR A 66 -8.00 -12.24 3.02
CA THR A 66 -8.37 -13.64 3.24
C THR A 66 -9.82 -13.85 2.86
N VAL A 67 -10.12 -14.94 2.16
CA VAL A 67 -11.50 -15.39 1.91
C VAL A 67 -11.79 -16.60 2.77
N THR A 68 -12.78 -16.49 3.64
CA THR A 68 -13.22 -17.57 4.55
C THR A 68 -14.64 -17.99 4.22
N GLY A 69 -14.93 -19.29 4.38
CA GLY A 69 -16.27 -19.84 4.23
C GLY A 69 -16.92 -20.08 5.58
N SER A 70 -18.20 -19.75 5.69
CA SER A 70 -19.07 -20.03 6.84
C SER A 70 -20.41 -20.58 6.38
N GLU A 71 -21.26 -21.03 7.33
CA GLU A 71 -22.65 -21.41 7.03
C GLU A 71 -23.48 -20.24 6.49
N ALA A 72 -23.04 -19.00 6.72
CA ALA A 72 -23.66 -17.77 6.21
C ALA A 72 -23.10 -17.32 4.84
N GLY A 73 -22.20 -18.11 4.23
CA GLY A 73 -21.56 -17.79 2.95
C GLY A 73 -20.08 -17.41 3.08
N PHE A 74 -19.55 -16.75 2.05
CA PHE A 74 -18.15 -16.33 2.00
C PHE A 74 -17.96 -14.91 2.49
N GLU A 75 -16.92 -14.70 3.30
CA GLU A 75 -16.47 -13.39 3.73
C GLU A 75 -15.07 -13.11 3.18
N ARG A 76 -14.81 -11.84 2.82
CA ARG A 76 -13.48 -11.35 2.47
C ARG A 76 -13.04 -10.34 3.53
N THR A 77 -11.91 -10.59 4.17
CA THR A 77 -11.38 -9.73 5.23
C THR A 77 -9.96 -9.30 4.89
N HIS A 78 -9.72 -7.99 4.95
CA HIS A 78 -8.39 -7.41 4.78
C HIS A 78 -7.46 -7.76 5.94
N GLN A 79 -6.22 -8.14 5.63
CA GLN A 79 -5.19 -8.53 6.61
C GLN A 79 -3.96 -7.63 6.58
N GLY A 80 -3.94 -6.64 5.69
CA GLY A 80 -2.84 -5.70 5.51
C GLY A 80 -2.54 -5.44 4.03
N SER A 81 -1.60 -4.54 3.78
CA SER A 81 -1.13 -4.23 2.42
C SER A 81 0.34 -4.62 2.25
N ASN A 82 0.67 -5.12 1.07
CA ASN A 82 2.05 -5.36 0.66
C ASN A 82 2.62 -4.14 -0.07
N PHE A 83 3.90 -3.87 0.14
CA PHE A 83 4.68 -2.90 -0.60
C PHE A 83 6.03 -3.53 -0.92
N THR A 84 6.38 -3.61 -2.21
CA THR A 84 7.61 -4.24 -2.68
C THR A 84 8.32 -3.31 -3.65
N SER A 85 9.54 -2.89 -3.31
CA SER A 85 10.43 -2.15 -4.20
C SER A 85 11.31 -3.13 -4.98
N MET A 86 11.18 -3.13 -6.31
CA MET A 86 12.00 -3.91 -7.21
C MET A 86 13.03 -3.01 -7.88
N ALA A 87 14.31 -3.25 -7.60
CA ALA A 87 15.41 -2.52 -8.22
C ALA A 87 15.32 -2.62 -9.74
N THR A 88 15.41 -1.48 -10.41
CA THR A 88 15.45 -1.44 -11.87
C THR A 88 16.86 -1.85 -12.28
N GLY A 89 17.07 -3.13 -12.61
CA GLY A 89 18.41 -3.63 -12.93
C GLY A 89 19.06 -2.81 -14.05
N THR A 90 20.20 -2.18 -13.76
CA THR A 90 21.16 -1.79 -14.80
C THR A 90 21.65 -3.07 -15.47
N ARG A 91 21.32 -3.21 -16.76
CA ARG A 91 21.91 -4.26 -17.62
C ARG A 91 23.42 -4.12 -17.71
#